data_AF-A0A2N1QW82-F1
#
_entry.id   AF-A0A2N1QW82-F1
#
_cell.length_a   1.000
_cell.length_b   1.000
_cell.length_c   1.000
_cell.angle_alpha   90.00
_cell.angle_beta   90.00
_cell.angle_gamma   90.00
#
_symmetry.space_group_name_H-M   'P 1'
#
loop_
_entity.id
_entity.type
_entity.pdbx_description
1 polymer ?
#
loop_
_entity_poly.entity_id
_entity_poly.type
_entity_poly.pdbx_seq_one_letter_code
_entity_poly.pdbx_strand_id
1 'polypeptide(L)'
;MNIIAFNGSPRKSWNTATLLNKALEGATSAGAETELIHLYDLIIREERKDDYLSVYRVVKAAFGGTEYTSGDEQDLVVRLRGSSSFLPELSIVAEFNGETIGHIMFTEAVIREGDKNHQTLTLGPVSVLPEYQKKGIGSRLIEEGHDAARRLGYRSALLVGHPEYYPRFGYRPAEVFGIKTYLELPSRVFMACELIKNGLEGVSGTVNFAPEFNL
;
A
#
# COMPACT_ATOMS: atom_id res chain seq x y z
N MET A 1 -34.89 5.20 25.31
CA MET A 1 -33.54 5.14 25.92
C MET A 1 -32.55 5.44 24.81
N ASN A 2 -31.54 6.27 25.05
CA ASN A 2 -30.49 6.56 24.06
C ASN A 2 -29.24 5.73 24.38
N ILE A 3 -28.69 5.03 23.39
CA ILE A 3 -27.47 4.21 23.52
C ILE A 3 -26.43 4.71 22.53
N ILE A 4 -25.31 5.18 23.06
CA ILE A 4 -24.17 5.64 22.26
C ILE A 4 -23.07 4.59 22.36
N ALA A 5 -22.61 4.09 21.21
CA ALA A 5 -21.42 3.25 21.11
C ALA A 5 -20.23 4.06 20.60
N PHE A 6 -19.06 3.82 21.18
CA PHE A 6 -17.80 4.41 20.73
C PHE A 6 -16.93 3.36 20.08
N ASN A 7 -16.63 3.54 18.79
CA ASN A 7 -15.62 2.73 18.12
C ASN A 7 -14.23 3.33 18.33
N GLY A 8 -13.49 2.76 19.28
CA GLY A 8 -12.08 3.06 19.51
C GLY A 8 -11.13 2.38 18.51
N SER A 9 -11.63 1.71 17.47
CA SER A 9 -10.80 1.20 16.39
C SER A 9 -10.67 2.25 15.28
N PRO A 10 -9.47 2.49 14.73
CA PRO A 10 -9.33 3.26 13.49
C PRO A 10 -9.98 2.54 12.29
N ARG A 11 -10.38 1.28 12.44
CA ARG A 11 -11.06 0.48 11.40
C ARG A 11 -12.57 0.61 11.55
N LYS A 12 -13.19 1.40 10.67
CA LYS A 12 -14.64 1.70 10.71
C LYS A 12 -15.56 0.56 10.24
N SER A 13 -15.02 -0.48 9.61
CA SER A 13 -15.80 -1.57 8.98
C SER A 13 -15.34 -2.99 9.34
N TRP A 14 -14.46 -3.14 10.34
CA TRP A 14 -13.90 -4.44 10.75
C TRP A 14 -14.55 -4.98 12.03
N ASN A 15 -14.01 -6.08 12.59
CA ASN A 15 -14.50 -6.79 13.78
C ASN A 15 -15.11 -5.89 14.89
N THR A 16 -14.41 -4.85 15.35
CA THR A 16 -14.93 -3.95 16.39
C THR A 16 -16.17 -3.19 15.92
N ALA A 17 -16.12 -2.61 14.71
CA ALA A 17 -17.27 -1.90 14.15
C ALA A 17 -18.44 -2.85 13.88
N THR A 18 -18.16 -4.06 13.36
CA THR A 18 -19.18 -5.09 13.14
C THR A 18 -19.85 -5.49 14.44
N LEU A 19 -19.08 -5.72 15.51
CA LEU A 19 -19.62 -6.06 16.82
C LEU A 19 -20.48 -4.93 17.40
N LEU A 20 -20.00 -3.69 17.34
CA LEU A 20 -20.73 -2.52 17.83
C LEU A 20 -22.03 -2.33 17.03
N ASN A 21 -21.99 -2.46 15.70
CA ASN A 21 -23.20 -2.41 14.87
C ASN A 21 -24.19 -3.50 15.25
N LYS A 22 -23.76 -4.74 15.47
CA LYS A 22 -24.65 -5.83 15.90
C LYS A 22 -25.28 -5.56 17.27
N ALA A 23 -24.53 -4.99 18.20
CA ALA A 23 -25.07 -4.59 19.50
C ALA A 23 -26.10 -3.47 19.37
N LEU A 24 -25.83 -2.47 18.52
CA LEU A 24 -26.77 -1.38 18.26
C LEU A 24 -28.03 -1.87 17.53
N GLU A 25 -27.92 -2.76 16.53
CA GLU A 25 -29.06 -3.41 15.87
C GLU A 25 -30.01 -4.09 16.88
N GLY A 26 -29.43 -4.80 17.87
CA GLY A 26 -30.21 -5.42 18.96
C GLY A 26 -30.89 -4.39 19.86
N ALA A 27 -30.19 -3.31 20.21
CA ALA A 27 -30.75 -2.20 20.98
C ALA A 27 -31.89 -1.47 20.24
N THR A 28 -31.71 -1.17 18.96
CA THR A 28 -32.75 -0.58 18.10
C THR A 28 -33.98 -1.48 18.05
N SER A 29 -33.79 -2.80 17.92
CA SER A 29 -34.87 -3.79 17.91
C SER A 29 -35.67 -3.82 19.23
N ALA A 30 -35.06 -3.38 20.34
CA ALA A 30 -35.70 -3.24 21.65
C ALA A 30 -36.30 -1.84 21.90
N GLY A 31 -36.31 -0.96 20.90
CA GLY A 31 -36.90 0.39 20.99
C GLY A 31 -35.97 1.48 21.52
N ALA A 32 -34.65 1.24 21.55
CA ALA A 32 -33.67 2.29 21.86
C ALA A 32 -33.35 3.14 20.61
N GLU A 33 -33.12 4.44 20.81
CA GLU A 33 -32.40 5.26 19.84
C GLU A 33 -30.91 4.97 20.00
N THR A 34 -30.18 4.86 18.88
CA THR A 34 -28.80 4.38 18.87
C THR A 34 -27.92 5.26 18.00
N GLU A 35 -26.71 5.56 18.47
CA GLU A 35 -25.70 6.32 17.74
C GLU A 35 -24.33 5.60 17.81
N LEU A 36 -23.59 5.57 16.70
CA LEU A 36 -22.22 5.08 16.65
C LEU A 36 -21.26 6.23 16.38
N ILE A 37 -20.36 6.50 17.33
CA ILE A 37 -19.31 7.51 17.21
C ILE A 37 -17.98 6.82 16.98
N HIS A 38 -17.32 7.14 15.87
CA HIS A 38 -15.93 6.72 15.64
C HIS A 38 -15.00 7.72 16.33
N LEU A 39 -14.16 7.23 17.25
CA LEU A 39 -13.19 8.08 17.95
C LEU A 39 -12.00 8.47 17.08
N TYR A 40 -11.87 7.84 15.91
CA TYR A 40 -10.73 7.95 15.02
C TYR A 40 -11.20 8.06 13.57
N ASP A 41 -10.69 9.06 12.88
CA ASP A 41 -10.90 9.25 11.44
C ASP A 41 -9.64 8.84 10.69
N LEU A 42 -9.47 7.52 10.50
CA LEU A 42 -8.51 6.99 9.53
C LEU A 42 -9.14 6.98 8.14
N ILE A 43 -8.62 7.82 7.25
CA ILE A 43 -9.05 7.96 5.86
C ILE A 43 -7.91 7.46 4.97
N ILE A 44 -8.22 6.56 4.04
CA ILE A 44 -7.32 6.18 2.95
C ILE A 44 -7.84 6.84 1.68
N ARG A 45 -6.98 7.58 0.98
CA ARG A 45 -7.37 8.33 -0.22
C ARG A 45 -6.18 8.54 -1.14
N GLU A 46 -6.45 8.84 -2.39
CA GLU A 46 -5.44 9.33 -3.33
C GLU A 46 -4.73 10.57 -2.76
N GLU A 47 -3.43 10.62 -3.03
CA GLU A 47 -2.57 11.76 -2.74
C GLU A 47 -3.00 12.98 -3.56
N ARG A 48 -2.96 14.15 -2.92
CA ARG A 48 -3.16 15.45 -3.55
C ARG A 48 -1.87 16.25 -3.50
N LYS A 49 -1.75 17.28 -4.34
CA LYS A 49 -0.57 18.16 -4.36
C LYS A 49 -0.27 18.79 -2.99
N ASP A 50 -1.31 19.12 -2.23
CA ASP A 50 -1.16 19.70 -0.89
C ASP A 50 -0.59 18.71 0.14
N ASP A 51 -0.66 17.40 -0.15
CA ASP A 51 -0.07 16.37 0.71
C ASP A 51 1.43 16.19 0.49
N TYR A 52 2.00 16.71 -0.62
CA TYR A 52 3.38 16.38 -1.04
C TYR A 52 4.43 16.65 0.05
N LEU A 53 4.29 17.77 0.76
CA LEU A 53 5.20 18.11 1.86
C LEU A 53 5.01 17.18 3.06
N SER A 54 3.77 16.83 3.39
CA SER A 54 3.47 15.89 4.47
C SER A 54 3.98 14.49 4.13
N VAL A 55 3.76 14.02 2.91
CA VAL A 55 4.29 12.74 2.42
C VAL A 55 5.81 12.71 2.46
N TYR A 56 6.48 13.79 2.02
CA TYR A 56 7.95 13.89 2.13
C TYR A 56 8.42 13.67 3.57
N ARG A 57 7.74 14.30 4.56
CA ARG A 57 8.06 14.13 5.98
C ARG A 57 7.78 12.71 6.48
N VAL A 58 6.66 12.11 6.08
CA VAL A 58 6.30 10.74 6.47
C VAL A 58 7.32 9.75 5.94
N VAL A 59 7.68 9.83 4.67
CA VAL A 59 8.67 8.94 4.04
C VAL A 59 10.02 9.12 4.74
N LYS A 60 10.48 10.37 4.90
CA LYS A 60 11.74 10.64 5.60
C LYS A 60 11.76 10.10 7.03
N ALA A 61 10.68 10.27 7.78
CA ALA A 61 10.58 9.79 9.16
C ALA A 61 10.51 8.25 9.24
N ALA A 62 9.83 7.60 8.30
CA ALA A 62 9.69 6.15 8.25
C ALA A 62 11.03 5.45 7.95
N PHE A 63 11.89 6.06 7.14
CA PHE A 63 13.19 5.51 6.73
C PHE A 63 14.39 6.06 7.53
N GLY A 64 14.24 7.20 8.22
CA GLY A 64 15.31 7.95 8.91
C GLY A 64 15.98 7.30 10.14
N GLY A 65 15.77 6.00 10.38
CA GLY A 65 16.38 5.26 11.50
C GLY A 65 16.62 3.78 11.20
N THR A 66 16.58 3.38 9.93
CA THR A 66 16.69 1.98 9.50
C THR A 66 18.04 1.70 8.85
N GLU A 67 18.67 0.59 9.22
CA GLU A 67 20.05 0.22 8.81
C GLU A 67 20.20 -0.12 7.31
N TYR A 68 19.08 -0.25 6.58
CA TYR A 68 19.05 -0.71 5.19
C TYR A 68 18.45 0.32 4.22
N THR A 69 18.71 1.61 4.44
CA THR A 69 18.19 2.71 3.60
C THR A 69 19.33 3.55 3.07
N SER A 70 19.16 4.06 1.85
CA SER A 70 20.03 5.12 1.33
C SER A 70 19.67 6.49 1.93
N GLY A 71 18.52 6.60 2.60
CA GLY A 71 17.97 7.86 3.08
C GLY A 71 17.50 8.77 1.94
N ASP A 72 17.29 8.21 0.74
CA ASP A 72 16.86 8.91 -0.48
C ASP A 72 15.38 8.66 -0.78
N GLU A 73 14.66 7.86 0.03
CA GLU A 73 13.30 7.41 -0.28
C GLU A 73 12.31 8.57 -0.42
N GLN A 74 12.44 9.63 0.37
CA GLN A 74 11.62 10.84 0.21
C GLN A 74 11.89 11.59 -1.08
N ASP A 75 13.15 11.59 -1.54
CA ASP A 75 13.57 12.26 -2.76
C ASP A 75 13.25 11.40 -3.98
N LEU A 76 13.30 10.06 -3.86
CA LEU A 76 12.78 9.09 -4.81
C LEU A 76 11.30 9.35 -5.09
N VAL A 77 10.47 9.52 -4.05
CA VAL A 77 9.05 9.86 -4.23
C VAL A 77 8.88 11.15 -5.03
N VAL A 78 9.69 12.18 -4.76
CA VAL A 78 9.66 13.44 -5.54
C VAL A 78 10.04 13.20 -7.00
N ARG A 79 11.09 12.41 -7.28
CA ARG A 79 11.50 12.07 -8.64
C ARG A 79 10.42 11.27 -9.37
N LEU A 80 9.86 10.25 -8.73
CA LEU A 80 8.84 9.38 -9.32
C LEU A 80 7.60 10.20 -9.72
N ARG A 81 7.15 11.17 -8.92
CA ARG A 81 6.02 12.05 -9.30
C ARG A 81 6.25 12.85 -10.59
N GLY A 82 7.51 13.12 -10.95
CA GLY A 82 7.89 13.79 -12.19
C GLY A 82 8.10 12.85 -13.38
N SER A 83 8.01 11.54 -13.18
CA SER A 83 8.33 10.54 -14.18
C SER A 83 7.13 10.15 -15.06
N SER A 84 7.42 9.52 -16.19
CA SER A 84 6.40 8.89 -17.05
C SER A 84 5.76 7.65 -16.42
N SER A 85 6.37 7.07 -15.38
CA SER A 85 5.85 5.89 -14.66
C SER A 85 4.85 6.24 -13.55
N PHE A 86 4.64 7.54 -13.29
CA PHE A 86 3.79 8.01 -12.20
C PHE A 86 2.32 7.78 -12.49
N LEU A 87 1.63 7.17 -11.53
CA LEU A 87 0.20 6.92 -11.57
C LEU A 87 -0.44 7.64 -10.37
N PRO A 88 -1.03 8.84 -10.54
CA PRO A 88 -1.63 9.60 -9.45
C PRO A 88 -2.63 8.80 -8.61
N GLU A 89 -3.42 7.95 -9.26
CA GLU A 89 -4.43 7.06 -8.66
C GLU A 89 -3.81 5.98 -7.77
N LEU A 90 -2.51 5.72 -7.90
CA LEU A 90 -1.75 4.75 -7.09
C LEU A 90 -0.69 5.41 -6.19
N SER A 91 -0.75 6.73 -6.01
CA SER A 91 -0.13 7.40 -4.87
C SER A 91 -1.21 7.64 -3.82
N ILE A 92 -1.12 6.95 -2.70
CA ILE A 92 -2.21 6.87 -1.71
C ILE A 92 -1.68 7.28 -0.35
N VAL A 93 -2.42 8.11 0.37
CA VAL A 93 -2.12 8.55 1.73
C VAL A 93 -3.07 7.92 2.75
N ALA A 94 -2.53 7.68 3.94
CA ALA A 94 -3.31 7.42 5.14
C ALA A 94 -3.34 8.70 5.97
N GLU A 95 -4.54 9.24 6.18
CA GLU A 95 -4.79 10.41 6.99
C GLU A 95 -5.48 9.99 8.30
N PHE A 96 -5.02 10.51 9.42
CA PHE A 96 -5.58 10.26 10.74
C PHE A 96 -5.81 11.58 11.46
N ASN A 97 -7.07 11.87 11.78
CA ASN A 97 -7.47 13.14 12.42
C ASN A 97 -6.94 14.39 11.69
N GLY A 98 -6.95 14.38 10.35
CA GLY A 98 -6.47 15.47 9.51
C GLY A 98 -4.96 15.49 9.23
N GLU A 99 -4.20 14.58 9.83
CA GLU A 99 -2.75 14.47 9.63
C GLU A 99 -2.41 13.32 8.69
N THR A 100 -1.55 13.54 7.70
CA THR A 100 -1.01 12.44 6.88
C THR A 100 0.01 11.65 7.69
N ILE A 101 -0.31 10.39 7.98
CA ILE A 101 0.50 9.50 8.83
C ILE A 101 1.11 8.32 8.06
N GLY A 102 0.72 8.13 6.81
CA GLY A 102 1.23 7.05 5.97
C GLY A 102 1.08 7.37 4.48
N HIS A 103 1.90 6.72 3.67
CA HIS A 103 1.91 6.86 2.22
C HIS A 103 2.34 5.56 1.56
N ILE A 104 1.78 5.26 0.39
CA ILE A 104 2.24 4.20 -0.49
C ILE A 104 2.21 4.72 -1.93
N MET A 105 3.20 4.31 -2.71
CA MET A 105 3.26 4.61 -4.14
C MET A 105 3.43 3.33 -4.95
N PHE A 106 2.69 3.24 -6.06
CA PHE A 106 2.98 2.32 -7.14
C PHE A 106 3.36 3.10 -8.39
N THR A 107 4.32 2.58 -9.15
CA THR A 107 4.72 3.12 -10.44
C THR A 107 4.71 2.04 -11.51
N GLU A 108 4.50 2.43 -12.76
CA GLU A 108 4.49 1.49 -13.87
C GLU A 108 5.88 0.89 -14.10
N ALA A 109 5.92 -0.41 -14.38
CA ALA A 109 7.11 -1.14 -14.80
C ALA A 109 6.76 -2.14 -15.90
N VAL A 110 7.78 -2.68 -16.57
CA VAL A 110 7.60 -3.64 -17.66
C VAL A 110 8.46 -4.86 -17.44
N ILE A 111 7.87 -6.04 -17.54
CA ILE A 111 8.61 -7.31 -17.64
C ILE A 111 8.83 -7.62 -19.12
N ARG A 112 10.09 -7.80 -19.52
CA ARG A 112 10.49 -8.06 -20.91
C ARG A 112 10.97 -9.48 -21.13
N GLU A 113 10.43 -10.13 -22.16
CA GLU A 113 10.87 -11.45 -22.65
C GLU A 113 11.03 -11.40 -24.17
N GLY A 114 12.27 -11.23 -24.65
CA GLY A 114 12.53 -11.00 -26.07
C GLY A 114 11.78 -9.76 -26.55
N ASP A 115 10.89 -9.93 -27.55
CA ASP A 115 10.05 -8.86 -28.09
C ASP A 115 8.73 -8.65 -27.32
N LYS A 116 8.43 -9.48 -26.32
CA LYS A 116 7.21 -9.37 -25.51
C LYS A 116 7.43 -8.40 -24.35
N ASN A 117 6.43 -7.55 -24.11
CA ASN A 117 6.36 -6.64 -22.98
C ASN A 117 5.07 -6.92 -22.18
N HIS A 118 5.23 -7.12 -20.88
CA HIS A 118 4.12 -7.31 -19.94
C HIS A 118 4.10 -6.15 -18.95
N GLN A 119 3.02 -5.37 -18.92
CA GLN A 119 2.83 -4.30 -17.95
C GLN A 119 2.66 -4.87 -16.53
N THR A 120 3.31 -4.22 -15.58
CA THR A 120 3.22 -4.53 -14.15
C THR A 120 3.41 -3.24 -13.35
N LEU A 121 3.28 -3.33 -12.04
CA LEU A 121 3.60 -2.24 -11.13
C LEU A 121 4.86 -2.54 -10.31
N THR A 122 5.51 -1.50 -9.83
CA THR A 122 6.47 -1.55 -8.72
C THR A 122 5.82 -0.90 -7.51
N LEU A 123 5.71 -1.63 -6.40
CA LEU A 123 5.27 -1.10 -5.11
C LEU A 123 6.50 -0.54 -4.38
N GLY A 124 6.52 0.77 -4.15
CA GLY A 124 7.51 1.38 -3.29
C GLY A 124 7.65 2.90 -3.47
N PRO A 125 7.94 3.63 -2.37
CA PRO A 125 7.98 3.15 -0.99
C PRO A 125 6.59 2.95 -0.38
N VAL A 126 6.52 2.16 0.69
CA VAL A 126 5.41 2.16 1.66
C VAL A 126 5.94 2.68 2.98
N SER A 127 5.31 3.73 3.50
CA SER A 127 5.81 4.52 4.62
C SER A 127 4.70 4.76 5.64
N VAL A 128 5.02 4.60 6.92
CA VAL A 128 4.13 4.95 8.03
C VAL A 128 4.98 5.60 9.11
N LEU A 129 4.51 6.73 9.63
CA LEU A 129 5.14 7.42 10.76
C LEU A 129 5.44 6.44 11.91
N PRO A 130 6.65 6.48 12.51
CA PRO A 130 7.08 5.50 13.53
C PRO A 130 6.07 5.23 14.65
N GLU A 131 5.45 6.27 15.20
CA GLU A 131 4.47 6.20 16.28
C GLU A 131 3.13 5.54 15.86
N TYR A 132 2.87 5.42 14.56
CA TYR A 132 1.70 4.78 13.97
C TYR A 132 2.00 3.40 13.36
N GLN A 133 3.25 2.93 13.39
CA GLN A 133 3.62 1.61 12.91
C GLN A 133 3.05 0.48 13.78
N LYS A 134 3.01 -0.75 13.21
CA LYS A 134 2.46 -1.97 13.85
C LYS A 134 0.98 -1.87 14.27
N LYS A 135 0.25 -0.84 13.81
CA LYS A 135 -1.20 -0.65 13.99
C LYS A 135 -2.05 -1.09 12.79
N GLY A 136 -1.42 -1.68 11.77
CA GLY A 136 -2.10 -2.18 10.56
C GLY A 136 -2.29 -1.14 9.44
N ILE A 137 -1.77 0.08 9.58
CA ILE A 137 -1.90 1.14 8.56
C ILE A 137 -1.18 0.78 7.27
N GLY A 138 0.06 0.27 7.35
CA GLY A 138 0.80 -0.17 6.16
C GLY A 138 0.09 -1.32 5.42
N SER A 139 -0.53 -2.25 6.16
CA SER A 139 -1.34 -3.31 5.56
C SER A 139 -2.52 -2.75 4.79
N ARG A 140 -3.25 -1.79 5.37
CA ARG A 140 -4.36 -1.11 4.69
C ARG A 140 -3.92 -0.36 3.45
N LEU A 141 -2.80 0.35 3.50
CA LEU A 141 -2.24 1.05 2.33
C LEU A 141 -1.94 0.07 1.18
N ILE A 142 -1.34 -1.09 1.50
CA ILE A 142 -1.04 -2.13 0.50
C ILE A 142 -2.33 -2.71 -0.10
N GLU A 143 -3.30 -3.07 0.73
CA GLU A 143 -4.58 -3.64 0.30
C GLU A 143 -5.36 -2.65 -0.59
N GLU A 144 -5.47 -1.39 -0.18
CA GLU A 144 -6.16 -0.34 -0.95
C GLU A 144 -5.44 -0.04 -2.28
N GLY A 145 -4.10 -0.07 -2.26
CA GLY A 145 -3.28 0.06 -3.46
C GLY A 145 -3.44 -1.11 -4.44
N HIS A 146 -3.52 -2.34 -3.93
CA HIS A 146 -3.85 -3.52 -4.75
C HIS A 146 -5.24 -3.42 -5.37
N ASP A 147 -6.23 -3.00 -4.58
CA ASP A 147 -7.60 -2.81 -5.05
C ASP A 147 -7.68 -1.72 -6.14
N ALA A 148 -6.97 -0.60 -5.94
CA ALA A 148 -6.87 0.47 -6.92
C ALA A 148 -6.18 -0.01 -8.21
N ALA A 149 -5.06 -0.73 -8.09
CA ALA A 149 -4.33 -1.28 -9.23
C ALA A 149 -5.20 -2.23 -10.07
N ARG A 150 -6.01 -3.10 -9.42
CA ARG A 150 -6.97 -3.96 -10.13
C ARG A 150 -8.02 -3.15 -10.89
N ARG A 151 -8.55 -2.08 -10.30
CA ARG A 151 -9.54 -1.20 -10.97
C ARG A 151 -8.97 -0.52 -12.22
N LEU A 152 -7.67 -0.22 -12.21
CA LEU A 152 -6.95 0.33 -13.36
C LEU A 152 -6.52 -0.72 -14.39
N GLY A 153 -6.81 -2.01 -14.14
CA GLY A 153 -6.53 -3.10 -15.08
C GLY A 153 -5.14 -3.75 -14.91
N TYR A 154 -4.36 -3.35 -13.91
CA TYR A 154 -3.08 -4.01 -13.63
C TYR A 154 -3.30 -5.41 -13.06
N ARG A 155 -2.49 -6.36 -13.55
CA ARG A 155 -2.61 -7.78 -13.21
C ARG A 155 -1.58 -8.25 -12.18
N SER A 156 -0.50 -7.49 -12.00
CA SER A 156 0.60 -7.84 -11.11
C SER A 156 1.31 -6.62 -10.52
N ALA A 157 1.98 -6.84 -9.39
CA ALA A 157 2.88 -5.88 -8.78
C ALA A 157 4.16 -6.58 -8.30
N LEU A 158 5.28 -5.87 -8.37
CA LEU A 158 6.62 -6.30 -7.97
C LEU A 158 7.14 -5.42 -6.84
N LEU A 159 8.08 -5.92 -6.05
CA LEU A 159 8.82 -5.11 -5.07
C LEU A 159 10.15 -5.76 -4.69
N VAL A 160 11.01 -4.97 -4.05
CA VAL A 160 12.13 -5.45 -3.24
C VAL A 160 11.81 -5.16 -1.78
N GLY A 161 11.80 -6.19 -0.92
CA GLY A 161 11.37 -5.99 0.47
C GLY A 161 11.58 -7.17 1.41
N HIS A 162 11.14 -7.00 2.66
CA HIS A 162 11.36 -7.98 3.73
C HIS A 162 10.65 -9.31 3.45
N PRO A 163 11.38 -10.45 3.51
CA PRO A 163 10.85 -11.75 3.09
C PRO A 163 9.71 -12.30 3.95
N GLU A 164 9.54 -11.78 5.16
CA GLU A 164 8.52 -12.22 6.12
C GLU A 164 7.29 -11.30 6.13
N TYR A 165 7.40 -10.10 5.57
CA TYR A 165 6.36 -9.07 5.66
C TYR A 165 5.37 -9.13 4.50
N TYR A 166 5.86 -9.27 3.27
CA TYR A 166 5.05 -9.19 2.07
C TYR A 166 4.25 -10.46 1.70
N PRO A 167 4.66 -11.70 2.08
CA PRO A 167 3.89 -12.90 1.73
C PRO A 167 2.44 -12.92 2.19
N ARG A 168 2.10 -12.23 3.28
CA ARG A 168 0.71 -12.10 3.75
C ARG A 168 -0.21 -11.30 2.83
N PHE A 169 0.35 -10.57 1.85
CA PHE A 169 -0.41 -9.86 0.81
C PHE A 169 -0.34 -10.57 -0.55
N GLY A 170 0.03 -11.85 -0.58
CA GLY A 170 0.09 -12.66 -1.81
C GLY A 170 1.42 -12.56 -2.58
N TYR A 171 2.40 -11.82 -2.07
CA TYR A 171 3.73 -11.76 -2.68
C TYR A 171 4.49 -13.09 -2.50
N ARG A 172 5.17 -13.52 -3.55
CA ARG A 172 6.06 -14.68 -3.55
C ARG A 172 7.39 -14.29 -4.22
N PRO A 173 8.50 -15.01 -3.97
CA PRO A 173 9.74 -14.78 -4.71
C PRO A 173 9.47 -14.75 -6.22
N ALA A 174 9.91 -13.68 -6.90
CA ALA A 174 9.57 -13.43 -8.30
C ALA A 174 10.06 -14.55 -9.24
N GLU A 175 11.14 -15.24 -8.85
CA GLU A 175 11.70 -16.39 -9.55
C GLU A 175 10.68 -17.53 -9.75
N VAL A 176 9.70 -17.67 -8.86
CA VAL A 176 8.64 -18.68 -8.94
C VAL A 176 7.73 -18.46 -10.16
N PHE A 177 7.70 -17.23 -10.68
CA PHE A 177 6.99 -16.87 -11.90
C PHE A 177 7.93 -16.73 -13.12
N GLY A 178 9.22 -17.07 -12.97
CA GLY A 178 10.20 -16.83 -14.03
C GLY A 178 10.53 -15.36 -14.27
N ILE A 179 10.22 -14.48 -13.32
CA ILE A 179 10.53 -13.04 -13.37
C ILE A 179 11.87 -12.79 -12.68
N LYS A 180 12.74 -12.04 -13.35
CA LYS A 180 14.10 -11.73 -12.92
C LYS A 180 14.33 -10.22 -12.85
N THR A 181 15.43 -9.83 -12.22
CA THR A 181 15.95 -8.46 -12.21
C THR A 181 17.45 -8.49 -12.51
N TYR A 182 18.01 -7.39 -12.99
CA TYR A 182 19.46 -7.23 -13.16
C TYR A 182 20.18 -6.92 -11.85
N LEU A 183 19.43 -6.66 -10.78
CA LEU A 183 19.98 -6.38 -9.47
C LEU A 183 20.53 -7.63 -8.79
N GLU A 184 21.71 -7.51 -8.20
CA GLU A 184 22.30 -8.55 -7.37
C GLU A 184 21.63 -8.57 -5.99
N LEU A 185 20.49 -9.26 -5.90
CA LEU A 185 19.68 -9.38 -4.68
C LEU A 185 19.51 -10.84 -4.27
N PRO A 186 19.40 -11.15 -2.97
CA PRO A 186 18.92 -12.45 -2.54
C PRO A 186 17.54 -12.76 -3.14
N SER A 187 17.34 -13.95 -3.72
CA SER A 187 16.09 -14.25 -4.46
C SER A 187 14.83 -14.05 -3.62
N ARG A 188 14.92 -14.28 -2.30
CA ARG A 188 13.82 -14.12 -1.34
C ARG A 188 13.34 -12.69 -1.14
N VAL A 189 14.08 -11.66 -1.55
CA VAL A 189 13.68 -10.25 -1.32
C VAL A 189 13.04 -9.59 -2.54
N PHE A 190 13.30 -10.10 -3.74
CA PHE A 190 12.62 -9.65 -4.96
C PHE A 190 11.36 -10.49 -5.18
N MET A 191 10.20 -9.84 -5.12
CA MET A 191 8.91 -10.52 -5.05
C MET A 191 7.93 -10.03 -6.10
N ALA A 192 7.01 -10.91 -6.48
CA ALA A 192 5.88 -10.64 -7.34
C ALA A 192 4.57 -11.07 -6.67
N CYS A 193 3.50 -10.33 -6.93
CA CYS A 193 2.14 -10.66 -6.53
C CYS A 193 1.23 -10.64 -7.76
N GLU A 194 0.37 -11.65 -7.87
CA GLU A 194 -0.75 -11.64 -8.81
C GLU A 194 -1.90 -10.85 -8.19
N LEU A 195 -2.24 -9.70 -8.78
CA LEU A 195 -3.33 -8.86 -8.29
C LEU A 195 -4.69 -9.47 -8.64
N ILE A 196 -4.78 -10.18 -9.76
CA ILE A 196 -5.95 -10.99 -10.12
C ILE A 196 -5.56 -12.46 -10.17
N LYS A 197 -6.53 -13.36 -10.07
CA LYS A 197 -6.28 -14.80 -10.23
C LYS A 197 -5.58 -15.06 -11.56
N ASN A 198 -4.46 -15.79 -11.53
CA ASN A 198 -3.63 -16.09 -12.70
C ASN A 198 -3.14 -14.81 -13.42
N GLY A 199 -2.89 -13.72 -12.69
CA GLY A 199 -2.40 -12.45 -13.22
C GLY A 199 -1.07 -12.56 -13.96
N LEU A 200 -0.23 -13.54 -13.57
CA LEU A 200 1.10 -13.79 -14.14
C LEU A 200 1.17 -15.05 -15.00
N GLU A 201 0.03 -15.67 -15.33
CA GLU A 201 0.00 -16.83 -16.23
C GLU A 201 0.56 -16.46 -17.62
N GLY A 202 1.61 -17.17 -18.04
CA GLY A 202 2.32 -16.92 -19.30
C GLY A 202 3.21 -15.66 -19.29
N VAL A 203 3.47 -15.07 -18.12
CA VAL A 203 4.37 -13.93 -17.94
C VAL A 203 5.71 -14.43 -17.37
N SER A 204 6.79 -14.12 -18.07
CA SER A 204 8.17 -14.35 -17.64
C SER A 204 9.07 -13.27 -18.22
N GLY A 205 10.31 -13.19 -17.75
CA GLY A 205 11.31 -12.26 -18.30
C GLY A 205 12.01 -11.41 -17.23
N THR A 206 12.61 -10.31 -17.66
CA THR A 206 13.34 -9.41 -16.76
C THR A 206 12.57 -8.11 -16.58
N VAL A 207 12.39 -7.68 -15.33
CA VAL A 207 11.76 -6.40 -15.02
C VAL A 207 12.69 -5.23 -15.37
N ASN A 208 12.13 -4.21 -15.98
CA ASN A 208 12.71 -2.87 -16.09
C ASN A 208 11.93 -1.94 -15.15
N PHE A 209 12.60 -1.49 -14.09
CA PHE A 209 12.06 -0.50 -13.16
C PHE A 209 12.11 0.91 -13.77
N ALA A 210 11.36 1.84 -13.17
CA ALA A 210 11.46 3.24 -13.52
C ALA A 210 12.90 3.75 -13.25
N PRO A 211 13.52 4.54 -14.15
CA PRO A 211 14.90 5.01 -13.99
C PRO A 211 15.15 5.76 -12.67
N GLU A 212 14.12 6.39 -12.10
CA GLU A 212 14.18 7.19 -10.88
C GLU A 212 14.56 6.39 -9.64
N PHE A 213 14.36 5.06 -9.67
CA PHE A 213 14.82 4.14 -8.64
C PHE A 213 16.35 4.04 -8.57
N ASN A 214 17.08 4.45 -9.63
CA ASN A 214 18.54 4.36 -9.72
C ASN A 214 19.09 2.94 -9.40
N LEU A 215 18.36 1.93 -9.87
CA LEU A 215 18.64 0.50 -9.68
C LEU A 215 19.35 -0.08 -10.91
#